data_AF-A0A9Y2MZH1-F1
#
_entry.id   AF-A0A9Y2MZH1-F1
#
_cell.length_a   1.000
_cell.length_b   1.000
_cell.length_c   1.000
_cell.angle_alpha   90.00
_cell.angle_beta   90.00
_cell.angle_gamma   90.00
#
_symmetry.space_group_name_H-M   'P 1'
#
loop_
_entity.id
_entity.type
_entity.pdbx_description
1 polymer ?
#
loop_
_entity_poly.entity_id
_entity_poly.type
_entity_poly.pdbx_seq_one_letter_code
_entity_poly.pdbx_strand_id
1 'polypeptide(L)'
;MNKVVAALLLPALLLPLAACGTKSYTYDTKFAVDGKGTAKVSLEYPGGKGPHVSTEKLPAVIGLIPEGLGKVTMHVQAQDGPVTCRIIVEQKQMDQKSGKDVTCATELTEDTEN
;
A
#
# COMPACT_ATOMS: atom_id res chain seq x y z
N MET A 1 -64.61 11.50 -36.06
CA MET A 1 -63.51 12.04 -36.89
C MET A 1 -62.82 13.08 -35.99
N ASN A 2 -61.56 13.05 -35.55
CA ASN A 2 -60.29 12.41 -35.92
C ASN A 2 -59.55 12.04 -34.61
N LYS A 3 -59.06 10.81 -34.45
CA LYS A 3 -57.68 10.33 -34.71
C LYS A 3 -56.57 10.96 -33.85
N VAL A 4 -56.25 10.21 -32.79
CA VAL A 4 -54.94 9.90 -32.18
C VAL A 4 -53.69 10.48 -32.87
N VAL A 5 -52.85 11.17 -32.09
CA VAL A 5 -51.38 11.17 -32.18
C VAL A 5 -50.87 11.30 -30.73
N ALA A 6 -50.60 10.20 -30.04
CA ALA A 6 -49.35 9.42 -30.01
C ALA A 6 -48.24 10.10 -29.20
N ALA A 7 -48.01 9.53 -28.02
CA ALA A 7 -46.94 9.83 -27.08
C ALA A 7 -45.56 9.43 -27.63
N LEU A 8 -44.54 10.25 -27.41
CA LEU A 8 -43.11 9.95 -27.48
C LEU A 8 -42.37 11.15 -26.85
N LEU A 9 -41.31 11.04 -26.06
CA LEU A 9 -40.66 9.99 -25.28
C LEU A 9 -39.52 10.73 -24.56
N LEU A 10 -39.52 10.64 -23.23
CA LEU A 10 -38.46 10.79 -22.22
C LEU A 10 -37.17 11.64 -22.43
N PRO A 11 -36.63 12.18 -21.31
CA PRO A 11 -35.53 13.12 -21.23
C PRO A 11 -34.19 12.38 -21.33
N ALA A 12 -33.19 12.99 -21.95
CA ALA A 12 -31.82 12.51 -21.84
C ALA A 12 -30.92 13.71 -21.56
N LEU A 13 -30.80 14.01 -20.26
CA LEU A 13 -29.62 14.69 -19.74
C LEU A 13 -28.40 14.01 -20.37
N LEU A 14 -27.71 14.73 -21.24
CA LEU A 14 -26.32 14.45 -21.57
C LEU A 14 -25.50 14.76 -20.31
N LEU A 15 -25.60 13.89 -19.31
CA LEU A 15 -24.57 13.78 -18.28
C LEU A 15 -23.35 13.24 -19.03
N PRO A 16 -22.28 14.02 -19.22
CA PRO A 16 -21.03 13.40 -19.58
C PRO A 16 -20.76 12.42 -18.44
N LEU A 17 -20.77 11.12 -18.74
CA LEU A 17 -19.99 10.18 -17.96
C LEU A 17 -18.54 10.64 -18.15
N ALA A 18 -18.13 11.65 -17.37
CA ALA A 18 -16.76 11.75 -16.95
C ALA A 18 -16.52 10.40 -16.31
N ALA A 19 -15.90 9.51 -17.09
CA ALA A 19 -15.36 8.29 -16.58
C ALA A 19 -14.32 8.74 -15.55
N CYS A 20 -14.75 8.90 -14.30
CA CYS A 20 -13.91 8.87 -13.12
C CYS A 20 -13.36 7.44 -13.07
N GLY A 21 -12.49 7.10 -14.02
CA GLY A 21 -11.56 6.01 -13.85
C GLY A 21 -10.65 6.46 -12.73
N THR A 22 -11.00 6.09 -11.50
CA THR A 22 -10.09 6.22 -10.37
C THR A 22 -8.83 5.45 -10.76
N LYS A 23 -7.74 6.18 -11.01
CA LYS A 23 -6.43 5.56 -11.20
C LYS A 23 -6.18 4.69 -9.97
N SER A 24 -6.04 3.39 -10.19
CA SER A 24 -5.64 2.46 -9.14
C SER A 24 -4.12 2.43 -9.14
N TYR A 25 -3.51 2.67 -7.99
CA TYR A 25 -2.06 2.58 -7.80
C TYR A 25 -1.77 1.35 -6.94
N THR A 26 -0.96 0.44 -7.44
CA THR A 26 -0.51 -0.77 -6.73
C THR A 26 0.99 -0.90 -6.88
N TYR A 27 1.69 -1.24 -5.80
CA TYR A 27 3.15 -1.32 -5.78
C TYR A 27 3.65 -2.63 -5.16
N ASP A 28 4.59 -3.35 -5.80
CA ASP A 28 5.30 -4.48 -5.16
C ASP A 28 6.21 -3.94 -4.06
N THR A 29 5.82 -4.19 -2.81
CA THR A 29 6.57 -3.73 -1.63
C THR A 29 7.11 -4.89 -0.83
N LYS A 30 8.42 -4.89 -0.61
CA LYS A 30 9.15 -5.85 0.21
C LYS A 30 9.71 -5.18 1.45
N PHE A 31 9.46 -5.80 2.59
CA PHE A 31 9.96 -5.41 3.90
C PHE A 31 11.00 -6.41 4.35
N ALA A 32 12.27 -6.02 4.32
CA ALA A 32 13.37 -6.90 4.72
C ALA A 32 13.87 -6.51 6.11
N VAL A 33 14.09 -7.52 6.96
CA VAL A 33 14.66 -7.37 8.30
C VAL A 33 15.86 -8.30 8.42
N ASP A 34 17.05 -7.71 8.46
CA ASP A 34 18.29 -8.45 8.75
C ASP A 34 18.60 -8.41 10.24
N GLY A 35 19.07 -9.53 10.78
CA GLY A 35 19.48 -9.64 12.16
C GLY A 35 19.61 -11.10 12.57
N LYS A 36 19.59 -11.35 13.89
CA LYS A 36 19.62 -12.69 14.46
C LYS A 36 18.43 -12.88 15.39
N GLY A 37 18.06 -14.13 15.61
CA GLY A 37 17.01 -14.50 16.56
C GLY A 37 15.62 -14.14 16.04
N THR A 38 14.82 -13.48 16.87
CA THR A 38 13.44 -13.11 16.52
C THR A 38 13.17 -11.61 16.69
N ALA A 39 12.17 -11.11 15.97
CA ALA A 39 11.68 -9.75 16.13
C ALA A 39 10.15 -9.69 15.99
N LYS A 40 9.53 -8.76 16.73
CA LYS A 40 8.14 -8.37 16.51
C LYS A 40 8.13 -7.31 15.40
N VAL A 41 7.38 -7.56 14.35
CA VAL A 41 7.26 -6.69 13.18
C VAL A 41 5.82 -6.15 13.14
N SER A 42 5.67 -4.85 12.93
CA SER A 42 4.39 -4.18 12.72
C SER A 42 4.43 -3.42 11.39
N LEU A 43 3.50 -3.71 10.50
CA LEU A 43 3.42 -3.12 9.16
C LEU A 43 2.12 -2.31 9.01
N GLU A 44 2.23 -1.12 8.45
CA GLU A 44 1.09 -0.27 8.10
C GLU A 44 1.28 0.29 6.69
N TYR A 45 0.25 0.20 5.87
CA TYR A 45 0.32 0.54 4.44
C TYR A 45 -1.08 0.86 3.88
N PRO A 46 -1.20 1.65 2.79
CA PRO A 46 -2.46 1.94 2.12
C PRO A 46 -3.22 0.67 1.71
N GLY A 47 -4.54 0.65 1.95
CA GLY A 47 -5.39 -0.52 1.71
C GLY A 47 -5.37 -1.58 2.82
N GLY A 48 -4.43 -1.50 3.77
CA GLY A 48 -4.41 -2.35 4.96
C GLY A 48 -5.49 -1.98 5.98
N LYS A 49 -6.03 -2.97 6.71
CA LYS A 49 -7.04 -2.76 7.77
C LYS A 49 -6.45 -2.29 9.12
N GLY A 50 -5.32 -1.57 9.07
CA GLY A 50 -4.53 -1.16 10.23
C GLY A 50 -3.21 -1.94 10.37
N PRO A 51 -2.52 -1.82 11.52
CA PRO A 51 -1.21 -2.41 11.71
C PRO A 51 -1.27 -3.95 11.70
N HIS A 52 -0.59 -4.57 10.74
CA HIS A 52 -0.38 -6.02 10.73
C HIS A 52 0.83 -6.35 11.61
N VAL A 53 0.59 -7.08 12.70
CA VAL A 53 1.64 -7.43 13.67
C VAL A 53 1.95 -8.92 13.61
N SER A 54 3.22 -9.25 13.44
CA SER A 54 3.72 -10.62 13.43
C SER A 54 5.01 -10.75 14.25
N THR A 55 5.42 -12.00 14.53
CA THR A 55 6.73 -12.31 15.09
C THR A 55 7.50 -13.14 14.08
N GLU A 56 8.65 -12.63 13.65
CA GLU A 56 9.44 -13.22 12.59
C GLU A 56 10.75 -13.80 13.12
N LYS A 57 11.18 -14.91 12.54
CA LYS A 57 12.55 -15.42 12.69
C LYS A 57 13.45 -14.73 11.69
N LEU A 58 14.59 -14.22 12.14
CA LEU A 58 15.49 -13.40 11.33
C LEU A 58 16.61 -14.22 10.67
N PRO A 59 17.03 -13.86 9.44
CA PRO A 59 16.51 -12.75 8.61
C PRO A 59 15.14 -13.09 7.97
N ALA A 60 14.32 -12.06 7.75
CA ALA A 60 12.97 -12.21 7.20
C ALA A 60 12.71 -11.22 6.05
N VAL A 61 11.87 -11.62 5.09
CA VAL A 61 11.35 -10.77 4.02
C VAL A 61 9.84 -10.98 3.91
N ILE A 62 9.08 -9.90 4.04
CA ILE A 62 7.62 -9.89 3.93
C ILE A 62 7.25 -9.14 2.66
N GLY A 63 6.48 -9.78 1.77
CA GLY A 63 5.97 -9.15 0.55
C GLY A 63 4.51 -8.77 0.69
N LEU A 64 4.16 -7.55 0.28
CA LEU A 64 2.80 -7.02 0.28
C LEU A 64 2.58 -6.13 -0.96
N ILE A 65 1.33 -5.96 -1.34
CA ILE A 65 0.92 -5.06 -2.42
C ILE A 65 0.00 -3.99 -1.81
N PRO A 66 0.53 -2.82 -1.42
CA PRO A 66 -0.31 -1.72 -0.97
C PRO A 66 -1.26 -1.26 -2.07
N GLU A 67 -2.51 -0.99 -1.68
CA GLU A 67 -3.56 -0.50 -2.57
C GLU A 67 -3.74 0.99 -2.33
N GLY A 68 -3.15 1.80 -3.21
CA GLY A 68 -3.24 3.26 -3.18
C GLY A 68 -1.94 3.96 -2.78
N LEU A 69 -2.05 5.28 -2.73
CA LEU A 69 -0.99 6.19 -2.32
C LEU A 69 -1.02 6.39 -0.81
N GLY A 70 0.13 6.74 -0.23
CA GLY A 70 0.22 7.05 1.18
C GLY A 70 1.44 6.44 1.86
N LYS A 71 1.50 6.63 3.17
CA LYS A 71 2.61 6.20 4.00
C LYS A 71 2.66 4.68 4.16
N VAL A 72 3.83 4.13 3.95
CA VAL A 72 4.19 2.74 4.25
C VAL A 72 5.19 2.72 5.38
N THR A 73 4.88 2.01 6.46
CA THR A 73 5.69 1.98 7.68
C THR A 73 5.94 0.54 8.12
N MET A 74 7.18 0.24 8.49
CA MET A 74 7.58 -0.97 9.18
C MET A 74 8.28 -0.61 10.49
N HIS A 75 7.71 -1.09 11.59
CA HIS A 75 8.28 -0.99 12.91
C HIS A 75 8.81 -2.36 13.35
N VAL A 76 10.04 -2.42 13.84
CA VAL A 76 10.71 -3.67 14.23
C VAL A 76 11.25 -3.56 15.64
N GLN A 77 10.80 -4.46 16.51
CA GLN A 77 11.31 -4.64 17.88
C GLN A 77 12.07 -5.95 17.96
N ALA A 78 13.39 -5.88 18.00
CA ALA A 78 14.26 -7.03 18.01
C ALA A 78 14.45 -7.59 19.43
N GLN A 79 14.45 -8.92 19.56
CA GLN A 79 14.64 -9.60 20.84
C GLN A 79 16.12 -9.89 21.12
N ASP A 80 16.89 -10.26 20.09
CA ASP A 80 18.21 -10.89 20.26
C ASP A 80 19.39 -10.04 19.78
N GLY A 81 19.18 -8.75 19.48
CA GLY A 81 20.23 -7.84 19.02
C GLY A 81 19.71 -6.72 18.13
N PRO A 82 20.58 -5.79 17.67
CA PRO A 82 20.17 -4.82 16.68
C PRO A 82 19.82 -5.51 15.36
N VAL A 83 18.84 -4.93 14.66
CA VAL A 83 18.42 -5.35 13.32
C VAL A 83 18.63 -4.20 12.34
N THR A 84 18.58 -4.52 11.05
CA THR A 84 18.47 -3.55 9.97
C THR A 84 17.16 -3.78 9.24
N CYS A 85 16.28 -2.79 9.24
CA CYS A 85 15.07 -2.80 8.43
C CYS A 85 15.34 -2.14 7.07
N ARG A 86 14.68 -2.61 6.01
CA ARG A 86 14.64 -2.00 4.68
C ARG A 86 13.23 -2.07 4.10
N ILE A 87 12.82 -1.00 3.43
CA ILE A 87 11.63 -1.00 2.57
C ILE A 87 12.10 -0.91 1.12
N ILE A 88 11.64 -1.85 0.30
CA ILE A 88 11.96 -1.94 -1.13
C ILE A 88 10.63 -1.84 -1.87
N VAL A 89 10.47 -0.83 -2.72
CA VAL A 89 9.29 -0.62 -3.57
C VAL A 89 9.75 -0.76 -5.01
N GLU A 90 9.11 -1.64 -5.78
CA GLU A 90 9.41 -1.82 -7.22
C GLU A 90 10.91 -2.03 -7.48
N GLN A 91 11.51 -2.89 -6.65
CA GLN A 91 12.95 -3.25 -6.68
C GLN A 91 13.91 -2.12 -6.27
N LYS A 92 13.41 -0.94 -5.90
CA LYS A 92 14.20 0.19 -5.41
C LYS A 92 14.16 0.27 -3.88
N GLN A 93 15.32 0.36 -3.25
CA GLN A 93 15.40 0.59 -1.80
C GLN A 93 14.99 2.03 -1.49
N MET A 94 13.96 2.19 -0.66
CA MET A 94 13.38 3.49 -0.33
C MET A 94 13.83 4.01 1.03
N ASP A 95 13.98 3.13 2.03
CA ASP A 95 14.47 3.48 3.36
C ASP A 95 15.27 2.32 3.95
N GLN A 96 16.24 2.64 4.81
CA GLN A 96 17.04 1.68 5.56
C GLN A 96 17.45 2.28 6.90
N LYS A 97 17.18 1.56 7.98
CA LYS A 97 17.61 1.95 9.34
C LYS A 97 18.01 0.75 10.17
N SER A 98 18.85 0.98 11.17
CA SER A 98 19.31 -0.05 12.08
C SER A 98 19.09 0.35 13.54
N GLY A 99 18.76 -0.63 14.39
CA GLY A 99 18.50 -0.40 15.82
C GLY A 99 17.91 -1.64 16.49
N LYS A 100 17.74 -1.60 17.82
CA LYS A 100 16.98 -2.65 18.54
C LYS A 100 15.47 -2.43 18.46
N ASP A 101 15.05 -1.17 18.44
CA ASP A 101 13.70 -0.73 18.15
C ASP A 101 13.82 0.31 17.03
N VAL A 102 13.31 0.00 15.85
CA VAL A 102 13.57 0.80 14.63
C VAL A 102 12.36 0.86 13.72
N THR A 103 12.16 2.03 13.11
CA THR A 103 11.07 2.27 12.15
C THR A 103 11.60 2.69 10.79
N CYS A 104 11.38 1.85 9.78
CA CYS A 104 11.55 2.21 8.38
C CYS A 104 10.23 2.79 7.85
N ALA A 105 10.29 3.86 7.07
CA ALA A 105 9.11 4.46 6.47
C ALA A 105 9.41 5.08 5.10
N THR A 106 8.44 4.99 4.20
CA THR A 106 8.44 5.68 2.90
C THR A 106 7.03 6.16 2.57
N GLU A 107 6.91 7.07 1.62
CA GLU A 107 5.62 7.51 1.07
C GLU A 107 5.48 6.96 -0.36
N LEU A 108 4.33 6.36 -0.68
CA LEU A 108 3.95 6.01 -2.04
C LEU A 108 3.21 7.18 -2.66
N THR A 109 3.73 7.69 -3.77
CA THR A 109 3.20 8.87 -4.47
C THR A 109 3.01 8.53 -5.94
N GLU A 110 2.33 9.40 -6.70
CA GLU A 110 2.20 9.21 -8.15
C GLU A 110 3.54 9.14 -8.89
N ASP A 111 4.59 9.75 -8.32
CA ASP A 111 5.95 9.78 -8.86
C ASP A 111 6.79 8.57 -8.43
N THR A 112 6.26 7.69 -7.58
CA THR A 112 6.93 6.44 -7.23
C THR A 112 7.01 5.56 -8.47
N GLU A 113 8.23 5.26 -8.90
CA GLU A 113 8.52 4.40 -10.06
C GLU A 113 7.81 3.04 -9.90
N ASN A 114 7.11 2.61 -10.95
CA ASN A 114 6.42 1.31 -11.09
C ASN A 114 7.05 0.55 -12.26
#